data_AF-A0A5C9DXF5-F1
#
_entry.id   AF-A0A5C9DXF5-F1
#
_cell.length_a   1.000
_cell.length_b   1.000
_cell.length_c   1.000
_cell.angle_alpha   90.00
_cell.angle_beta   90.00
_cell.angle_gamma   90.00
#
_symmetry.space_group_name_H-M   'P 1'
#
loop_
_entity.id
_entity.type
_entity.pdbx_description
1 polymer ?
#
loop_
_entity_poly.entity_id
_entity_poly.type
_entity_poly.pdbx_seq_one_letter_code
_entity_poly.pdbx_strand_id
1 'polypeptide(L)' 'MSIITRKCVVCGNELKITVNKDQTYSGGHYFGVLFGSEYWECDTCYE' A
#
# COMPACT_ATOMS: atom_id res chain seq x y z
N MET A 1 -10.75 -11.04 5.43
CA MET A 1 -9.70 -10.14 5.93
C MET A 1 -8.40 -10.81 5.62
N SER A 2 -7.56 -10.15 4.86
CA SER A 2 -6.25 -10.64 4.45
C SER A 2 -5.24 -9.55 4.73
N ILE A 3 -4.07 -9.93 5.20
CA ILE A 3 -2.96 -8.99 5.39
C ILE A 3 -1.98 -9.23 4.25
N ILE A 4 -1.63 -8.16 3.54
CA ILE A 4 -0.60 -8.20 2.51
C ILE A 4 0.52 -7.24 2.89
N THR A 5 1.74 -7.63 2.57
CA THR A 5 2.92 -6.79 2.79
C THR A 5 3.31 -6.10 1.49
N ARG A 6 3.58 -4.80 1.57
CA ARG A 6 4.08 -3.96 0.46
C ARG A 6 5.25 -3.12 0.91
N LYS A 7 5.85 -2.38 -0.01
CA LYS A 7 6.97 -1.49 0.27
C LYS A 7 6.60 -0.09 -0.21
N CYS A 8 6.82 0.92 0.63
CA CYS A 8 6.68 2.30 0.21
C CYS A 8 7.70 2.60 -0.89
N VAL A 9 7.24 3.14 -2.01
CA VAL A 9 8.12 3.50 -3.13
C VAL A 9 9.01 4.70 -2.78
N VAL A 10 8.54 5.60 -1.91
CA VAL A 10 9.27 6.82 -1.52
C VAL A 10 10.37 6.54 -0.50
N CYS A 11 10.04 5.97 0.67
CA CYS A 11 11.00 5.77 1.76
C CYS A 11 11.53 4.34 1.87
N GLY A 12 10.93 3.37 1.19
CA GLY A 12 11.33 1.97 1.24
C GLY A 12 10.86 1.20 2.47
N ASN A 13 10.06 1.81 3.36
CA ASN A 13 9.53 1.12 4.54
C ASN A 13 8.55 0.00 4.16
N GLU A 14 8.49 -1.03 5.00
CA GLU A 14 7.51 -2.11 4.87
C GLU A 14 6.12 -1.62 5.31
N LEU A 15 5.12 -1.88 4.47
CA LEU A 15 3.71 -1.53 4.69
C LEU A 15 2.92 -2.80 4.98
N LYS A 16 2.13 -2.78 6.05
CA LYS A 16 1.16 -3.83 6.37
C LYS A 16 -0.22 -3.35 5.94
N ILE A 17 -0.66 -3.78 4.76
CA ILE A 17 -1.97 -3.44 4.22
C ILE A 17 -2.99 -4.47 4.70
N THR A 18 -4.05 -3.99 5.35
CA THR A 18 -5.20 -4.80 5.73
C THR A 18 -6.26 -4.68 4.64
N VAL A 19 -6.65 -5.80 4.04
CA VAL A 19 -7.73 -5.86 3.05
C VAL A 19 -8.98 -6.46 3.69
N ASN A 20 -10.05 -5.67 3.73
CA ASN A 20 -11.33 -6.05 4.30
C ASN A 20 -12.17 -6.89 3.32
N LYS A 21 -13.26 -7.50 3.81
CA LYS A 21 -14.13 -8.35 2.97
C LYS A 21 -14.92 -7.55 1.92
N ASP A 22 -15.13 -6.26 2.17
CA ASP A 22 -15.81 -5.31 1.30
C ASP A 22 -14.89 -4.67 0.24
N GLN A 23 -13.66 -5.20 0.10
CA GLN A 23 -12.62 -4.69 -0.80
C GLN A 23 -12.06 -3.31 -0.42
N THR A 24 -12.41 -2.77 0.75
CA THR A 24 -11.69 -1.63 1.32
C THR A 24 -10.35 -2.07 1.88
N TYR A 25 -9.41 -1.13 2.01
CA TYR A 25 -8.09 -1.41 2.57
C TYR A 25 -7.61 -0.26 3.48
N SER A 26 -6.63 -0.57 4.35
CA SER A 26 -5.96 0.40 5.22
C SER A 26 -4.49 0.02 5.45
N GLY A 27 -3.66 0.98 5.88
CA GLY A 27 -2.23 0.78 6.18
C GLY A 27 -1.26 1.27 5.09
N GLY A 28 -1.75 2.05 4.13
CA GLY A 28 -0.98 2.71 3.08
C GLY A 28 -1.90 3.26 1.99
N HIS A 29 -1.30 3.88 0.98
CA HIS A 29 -2.00 4.54 -0.13
C HIS A 29 -1.60 3.88 -1.45
N TYR A 30 -2.59 3.39 -2.19
CA TYR A 30 -2.38 2.77 -3.51
C TYR A 30 -2.69 3.76 -4.63
N PHE A 31 -1.73 3.92 -5.54
CA PHE A 31 -1.84 4.87 -6.67
C PHE A 31 -1.97 4.19 -8.04
N GLY A 32 -2.04 2.86 -8.08
CA GLY A 32 -2.14 2.10 -9.32
C GLY A 32 -0.89 1.25 -9.61
N VAL A 33 -0.78 0.80 -10.86
CA VAL A 33 0.35 0.00 -11.34
C VAL A 33 1.17 0.84 -12.30
N LEU A 34 2.45 1.04 -12.01
CA LEU A 34 3.41 1.72 -12.87
C LEU A 34 4.43 0.70 -13.36
N PHE A 35 4.59 0.58 -14.69
CA PHE A 35 5.52 -0.36 -15.32
C PHE A 35 5.41 -1.82 -14.81
N GLY A 36 4.19 -2.28 -14.52
CA GLY A 36 3.92 -3.64 -14.04
C GLY A 36 4.17 -3.86 -12.55
N SER A 37 4.53 -2.83 -11.79
CA SER A 37 4.66 -2.87 -10.33
C SER A 37 3.65 -1.96 -9.65
N GLU A 38 3.07 -2.42 -8.55
CA GLU A 38 2.14 -1.61 -7.76
C GLU A 38 2.86 -0.43 -7.09
N TYR A 39 2.28 0.76 -7.18
CA TYR A 39 2.78 1.97 -6.55
C TYR A 39 2.07 2.22 -5.22
N TRP A 40 2.81 2.06 -4.13
CA TRP A 40 2.32 2.21 -2.76
C TRP A 40 3.13 3.24 -1.98
N GLU A 41 2.44 4.04 -1.16
CA GLU A 41 3.05 4.97 -0.21
C GLU A 41 2.57 4.73 1.23
N CYS A 42 3.41 5.04 2.21
CA CYS A 42 2.99 5.08 3.62
C CYS A 42 2.30 6.40 3.94
N ASP A 43 1.52 6.40 5.01
CA ASP A 43 0.81 7.57 5.55
C ASP A 43 1.73 8.77 5.81
N THR A 44 3.03 8.55 6.06
CA THR A 44 4.00 9.64 6.28
C THR A 44 4.57 10.22 4.99
N CYS A 45 4.55 9.48 3.89
CA CYS A 45 5.03 9.95 2.58
C CYS A 45 3.89 10.44 1.70
N TYR A 46 2.66 10.05 2.03
CA TYR A 46 1.44 10.56 1.44
C TYR A 46 1.17 11.99 1.95
N GLU A 47 1.29 12.99 1.08
CA GLU A 47 0.94 14.40 1.35
C GLU A 47 -0.48 14.76 0.89
#